data_AF-A0A7T5RQP8-F1
#
_entry.id   AF-A0A7T5RQP8-F1
#
_cell.length_a   1.000
_cell.length_b   1.000
_cell.length_c   1.000
_cell.angle_alpha   90.00
_cell.angle_beta   90.00
_cell.angle_gamma   90.00
#
_symmetry.space_group_name_H-M   'P 1'
#
loop_
_entity.id
_entity.type
_entity.pdbx_description
1 polymer ?
#
loop_
_entity_poly.entity_id
_entity_poly.type
_entity_poly.pdbx_seq_one_letter_code
_entity_poly.pdbx_strand_id
1 'polypeptide(L)'
;MGRGDRAKEVSRVLEHPLRRKIIQTLGASGPLTWKELSSAIGTSTGALYHHLDVLEGLVVRDNERRYSLTGLGKEVYSWPVNEPRSFSGSKGSRLREVVAGILLPRAAIESASSTLVRSIFGSLIFSLAVAVGVALTGTKITILSVSIAQDSADSIEWFLVTVAVLFASLYFGSIVFKCRARVSPLVVSISAALVPLAGFSVIYWLFQRAWPALLVESRSITLVLVAFQALSLGILGAGVSVATGARIEKTLLGCLALLYVGIAVMPVLGVRFV
;
A
#
# COMPACT_ATOMS: atom_id res chain seq x y z
N MET A 1 32.68 -19.04 17.44
CA MET A 1 31.63 -18.32 16.71
C MET A 1 30.30 -19.04 16.95
N GLY A 2 29.35 -18.40 17.63
CA GLY A 2 28.11 -19.04 18.07
C GLY A 2 27.15 -19.34 16.91
N ARG A 3 26.40 -20.44 17.02
CA ARG A 3 25.42 -20.90 16.00
C ARG A 3 24.41 -19.80 15.60
N GLY A 4 24.09 -18.88 16.51
CA GLY A 4 23.19 -17.75 16.27
C GLY A 4 23.76 -16.61 15.41
N ASP A 5 25.08 -16.42 15.37
CA ASP A 5 25.70 -15.34 14.57
C ASP A 5 25.80 -15.75 13.09
N ARG A 6 26.12 -17.02 12.83
CA ARG A 6 26.15 -17.58 11.46
C ARG A 6 24.78 -17.52 10.79
N ALA A 7 23.71 -17.82 11.53
CA ALA A 7 22.35 -17.76 10.98
C ALA A 7 21.94 -16.33 10.56
N LYS A 8 22.36 -15.31 11.33
CA LYS A 8 22.10 -13.90 10.99
C LYS A 8 22.86 -13.46 9.74
N GLU A 9 24.12 -13.87 9.63
CA GLU A 9 24.97 -13.54 8.48
C GLU A 9 24.44 -14.19 7.19
N VAL A 10 24.12 -15.48 7.26
CA VAL A 10 23.48 -16.21 6.15
C VAL A 10 22.11 -15.62 5.79
N SER A 11 21.32 -15.20 6.78
CA SER A 11 20.03 -14.55 6.54
C SER A 11 20.18 -13.22 5.78
N ARG A 12 21.20 -12.40 6.10
CA ARG A 12 21.50 -11.16 5.36
C ARG A 12 21.87 -11.42 3.90
N VAL A 13 22.64 -12.48 3.65
CA VAL A 13 22.97 -12.90 2.28
C VAL A 13 21.69 -13.26 1.50
N LEU A 14 20.67 -13.84 2.14
CA LEU A 14 19.42 -14.27 1.48
C LEU A 14 18.32 -13.21 1.36
N GLU A 15 18.60 -11.97 1.76
CA GLU A 15 17.67 -10.84 1.60
C GLU A 15 17.39 -10.51 0.13
N HIS A 16 18.34 -10.78 -0.77
CA HIS A 16 18.18 -10.46 -2.19
C HIS A 16 17.40 -11.55 -2.94
N PRO A 17 16.33 -11.20 -3.69
CA PRO A 17 15.43 -12.17 -4.32
C PRO A 17 16.14 -13.07 -5.33
N LEU A 18 17.11 -12.55 -6.10
CA LEU A 18 17.90 -13.36 -7.02
C LEU A 18 18.76 -14.39 -6.30
N ARG A 19 19.35 -14.06 -5.14
CA ARG A 19 20.19 -15.00 -4.38
C ARG A 19 19.37 -16.14 -3.79
N ARG A 20 18.16 -15.84 -3.32
CA ARG A 20 17.18 -16.86 -2.90
C ARG A 20 16.78 -17.76 -4.06
N LYS A 21 16.50 -17.18 -5.23
CA LYS A 21 16.15 -17.93 -6.43
C LYS A 21 17.28 -18.88 -6.86
N ILE A 22 18.55 -18.43 -6.82
CA ILE A 22 19.73 -19.29 -7.08
C ILE A 22 19.74 -20.51 -6.16
N ILE A 23 19.59 -20.31 -4.85
CA ILE A 23 19.62 -21.43 -3.89
C ILE A 23 18.45 -22.39 -4.12
N GLN A 24 17.25 -21.86 -4.37
CA GLN A 24 16.08 -22.71 -4.66
C GLN A 24 16.25 -23.51 -5.95
N THR A 25 16.76 -22.90 -7.01
CA THR A 25 17.00 -23.58 -8.29
C THR A 25 18.06 -24.68 -8.15
N LEU A 26 19.18 -24.40 -7.49
CA LEU A 26 20.23 -25.41 -7.26
C LEU A 26 19.79 -26.50 -6.27
N GLY A 27 18.94 -26.17 -5.30
CA GLY A 27 18.37 -27.13 -4.35
C GLY A 27 17.36 -28.08 -4.99
N ALA A 28 16.57 -27.59 -5.95
CA ALA A 28 15.55 -28.38 -6.64
C ALA A 28 16.09 -29.17 -7.84
N SER A 29 16.94 -28.56 -8.67
CA SER A 29 17.45 -29.14 -9.92
C SER A 29 18.82 -29.80 -9.78
N GLY A 30 19.50 -29.61 -8.66
CA GLY A 30 20.86 -30.13 -8.45
C GLY A 30 21.94 -29.29 -9.16
N PRO A 31 23.11 -29.88 -9.45
CA PRO A 31 24.23 -29.16 -10.06
C PRO A 31 23.89 -28.68 -11.48
N LEU A 32 24.02 -27.37 -11.73
CA LEU A 32 23.71 -26.76 -13.03
C LEU A 32 24.92 -26.05 -13.62
N THR A 33 25.06 -26.09 -14.94
CA THR A 33 26.03 -25.24 -15.66
C THR A 33 25.60 -23.78 -15.61
N TRP A 34 26.52 -22.88 -15.94
CA TRP A 34 26.24 -21.45 -16.01
C TRP A 34 25.05 -21.10 -16.91
N LYS A 35 24.98 -21.72 -18.10
CA LYS A 35 23.94 -21.45 -19.09
C LYS A 35 22.57 -21.90 -18.58
N GLU A 36 22.51 -23.08 -17.96
CA GLU A 36 21.28 -23.62 -17.39
C GLU A 36 20.79 -22.76 -16.21
N LEU A 37 21.71 -22.37 -15.32
CA LEU A 37 21.39 -21.52 -14.18
C LEU A 37 20.92 -20.12 -14.61
N SER A 38 21.63 -19.50 -15.56
CA SER A 38 21.26 -18.19 -16.13
C SER A 38 19.91 -18.25 -16.85
N SER A 39 19.64 -19.33 -17.60
CA SER A 39 18.36 -19.55 -18.28
C SER A 39 17.21 -19.77 -17.29
N ALA A 40 17.42 -20.56 -16.23
CA ALA A 40 16.40 -20.80 -15.20
C ALA A 40 16.06 -19.54 -14.39
N ILE A 41 17.04 -18.65 -14.19
CA ILE A 41 16.86 -17.44 -13.40
C ILE A 41 16.32 -16.28 -14.27
N GLY A 42 16.64 -16.24 -15.56
CA GLY A 42 16.20 -15.21 -16.50
C GLY A 42 16.97 -13.90 -16.41
N THR A 43 18.26 -13.96 -16.03
CA THR A 43 19.12 -12.78 -15.80
C THR A 43 20.27 -12.66 -16.80
N SER A 44 20.68 -11.43 -17.10
CA SER A 44 21.86 -11.13 -17.91
C SER A 44 23.14 -11.66 -17.26
N THR A 45 24.10 -12.06 -18.09
CA THR A 45 25.37 -12.70 -17.69
C THR A 45 26.16 -11.95 -16.62
N GLY A 46 26.22 -10.61 -16.63
CA GLY A 46 27.00 -9.86 -15.64
C GLY A 46 26.46 -9.90 -14.20
N ALA A 47 25.14 -9.81 -14.02
CA ALA A 47 24.52 -9.69 -12.69
C ALA A 47 24.59 -10.99 -11.89
N LEU A 48 24.58 -12.13 -12.57
CA LEU A 48 24.58 -13.43 -11.92
C LEU A 48 25.95 -13.76 -11.31
N TYR A 49 27.07 -13.27 -11.89
CA TYR A 49 28.42 -13.51 -11.35
C TYR A 49 28.58 -12.83 -10.00
N HIS A 50 28.21 -11.55 -9.91
CA HIS A 50 28.21 -10.80 -8.66
C HIS A 50 27.38 -11.49 -7.57
N HIS A 51 26.24 -12.08 -7.93
CA HIS A 51 25.42 -12.81 -6.96
C HIS A 51 26.03 -14.15 -6.52
N LEU A 52 26.76 -14.83 -7.39
CA LEU A 52 27.48 -16.04 -7.04
C LEU A 52 28.68 -15.76 -6.14
N ASP A 53 29.41 -14.69 -6.38
CA ASP A 53 30.55 -14.28 -5.54
C ASP A 53 30.06 -13.96 -4.12
N VAL A 54 28.92 -13.29 -3.98
CA VAL A 54 28.29 -13.04 -2.66
C VAL A 54 27.73 -14.32 -2.02
N LEU A 55 27.45 -15.36 -2.81
CA LEU A 55 27.01 -16.67 -2.34
C LEU A 55 28.18 -17.64 -2.10
N GLU A 56 29.42 -17.17 -2.20
CA GLU A 56 30.62 -17.95 -1.92
C GLU A 56 30.56 -18.50 -0.48
N GLY A 57 30.60 -19.83 -0.35
CA GLY A 57 30.38 -20.54 0.91
C GLY A 57 29.01 -21.24 1.03
N LEU A 58 27.98 -20.77 0.31
CA LEU A 58 26.68 -21.45 0.16
C LEU A 58 26.58 -22.19 -1.18
N VAL A 59 27.23 -21.66 -2.21
CA VAL A 59 27.34 -22.27 -3.54
C VAL A 59 28.82 -22.53 -3.82
N VAL A 60 29.12 -23.68 -4.42
CA VAL A 60 30.46 -24.05 -4.89
C VAL A 60 30.41 -24.34 -6.38
N ARG A 61 31.52 -24.07 -7.06
CA ARG A 61 31.72 -24.44 -8.46
C ARG A 61 32.64 -25.66 -8.51
N ASP A 62 32.15 -26.71 -9.16
CA ASP A 62 32.88 -27.96 -9.35
C ASP A 62 33.87 -27.87 -10.54
N ASN A 63 34.76 -28.84 -10.65
CA ASN A 63 35.76 -28.96 -11.73
C ASN A 63 35.14 -29.00 -13.13
N GLU A 64 33.92 -29.53 -13.25
CA GLU A 64 33.11 -29.52 -14.47
C GLU A 64 32.42 -28.17 -14.76
N ARG A 65 32.79 -27.10 -14.03
CA ARG A 65 32.19 -25.76 -14.14
C ARG A 65 30.69 -25.70 -13.84
N ARG A 66 30.17 -26.67 -13.08
CA ARG A 66 28.79 -26.70 -12.57
C ARG A 66 28.73 -26.07 -11.18
N TYR A 67 27.63 -25.37 -10.89
CA TYR A 67 27.35 -24.79 -9.60
C TYR A 67 26.48 -25.74 -8.78
N SER A 68 26.83 -25.95 -7.52
CA SER A 68 26.08 -26.82 -6.59
C SER A 68 26.03 -26.20 -5.20
N LEU A 69 25.05 -26.61 -4.39
CA LEU A 69 24.95 -26.15 -3.00
C LEU A 69 26.00 -26.85 -2.12
N THR A 70 26.66 -26.08 -1.27
CA THR A 70 27.50 -26.61 -0.19
C THR A 70 26.64 -27.25 0.91
N GLY A 71 27.28 -27.90 1.89
CA GLY A 71 26.57 -28.42 3.06
C GLY A 71 25.75 -27.34 3.78
N LEU A 72 26.31 -26.14 3.93
CA LEU A 72 25.61 -24.97 4.48
C LEU A 72 24.48 -24.49 3.56
N GLY A 73 24.70 -24.47 2.24
CA GLY A 73 23.67 -24.13 1.26
C GLY A 73 22.46 -25.07 1.30
N LYS A 74 22.67 -26.36 1.56
CA LYS A 74 21.59 -27.36 1.72
C LYS A 74 20.83 -27.18 3.04
N GLU A 75 21.52 -26.86 4.13
CA GLU A 75 20.88 -26.54 5.42
C GLU A 75 19.95 -25.32 5.28
N VAL A 76 20.43 -24.28 4.57
CA VAL A 76 19.64 -23.09 4.24
C VAL A 76 18.42 -23.40 3.37
N TYR A 77 18.59 -24.25 2.36
CA TYR A 77 17.48 -24.68 1.50
C TYR A 77 16.37 -25.39 2.29
N SER A 78 16.74 -26.12 3.35
CA SER A 78 15.80 -26.84 4.22
C SER A 78 15.05 -25.96 5.22
N TRP A 79 15.39 -24.67 5.35
CA TRP A 79 14.62 -23.76 6.20
C TRP A 79 13.20 -23.60 5.64
N PRO A 80 12.15 -23.77 6.46
CA PRO A 80 10.77 -23.82 5.98
C PRO A 80 10.42 -22.55 5.20
N VAL A 81 10.27 -22.73 3.88
CA VAL A 81 9.87 -21.71 2.90
C VAL A 81 8.36 -21.51 3.02
N ASN A 82 7.90 -21.07 4.17
CA ASN A 82 6.54 -20.56 4.33
C ASN A 82 6.63 -19.05 4.60
N GLU A 83 6.06 -18.30 3.65
CA GLU A 83 5.96 -16.85 3.56
C GLU A 83 7.18 -16.12 2.95
N PRO A 84 6.97 -15.22 1.97
CA PRO A 84 7.97 -14.26 1.55
C PRO A 84 8.15 -13.24 2.69
N ARG A 85 8.88 -13.63 3.73
CA ARG A 85 9.31 -12.67 4.75
C ARG A 85 10.40 -11.82 4.15
N SER A 86 9.99 -10.65 3.67
CA SER A 86 10.79 -9.46 3.51
C SER A 86 11.38 -9.08 4.87
N PHE A 87 12.37 -9.83 5.35
CA PHE A 87 13.16 -9.46 6.52
C PHE A 87 14.13 -8.34 6.14
N SER A 88 13.59 -7.17 5.83
CA SER A 88 14.31 -5.93 6.05
C SER A 88 14.36 -5.76 7.56
N GLY A 89 15.54 -5.88 8.17
CA GLY A 89 15.75 -5.78 9.61
C GLY A 89 16.49 -4.49 9.96
N SER A 90 15.80 -3.35 9.93
CA SER A 90 16.20 -2.16 10.68
C SER A 90 14.99 -1.69 11.50
N LYS A 91 15.16 -1.05 12.65
CA LYS A 91 13.98 -0.53 13.38
C LYS A 91 13.11 0.40 12.52
N GLY A 92 13.68 1.01 11.47
CA GLY A 92 12.96 1.75 10.44
C GLY A 92 12.20 0.89 9.42
N SER A 93 12.56 -0.37 9.19
CA SER A 93 11.86 -1.25 8.25
C SER A 93 10.53 -1.77 8.77
N ARG A 94 10.42 -2.11 10.05
CA ARG A 94 9.13 -2.50 10.67
C ARG A 94 8.17 -1.33 10.73
N LEU A 95 8.65 -0.13 11.08
CA LEU A 95 7.85 1.09 11.01
C LEU A 95 7.45 1.38 9.57
N ARG A 96 8.35 1.24 8.60
CA ARG A 96 8.03 1.39 7.18
C ARG A 96 7.04 0.33 6.67
N GLU A 97 7.09 -0.89 7.16
CA GLU A 97 6.20 -1.99 6.77
C GLU A 97 4.82 -1.85 7.43
N VAL A 98 4.75 -1.38 8.68
CA VAL A 98 3.49 -1.02 9.37
C VAL A 98 2.89 0.24 8.75
N VAL A 99 3.68 1.28 8.53
CA VAL A 99 3.24 2.51 7.86
C VAL A 99 2.83 2.19 6.42
N ALA A 100 3.56 1.37 5.67
CA ALA A 100 3.13 0.92 4.36
C ALA A 100 1.88 0.05 4.43
N GLY A 101 1.71 -0.79 5.46
CA GLY A 101 0.51 -1.60 5.66
C GLY A 101 -0.73 -0.77 6.01
N ILE A 102 -0.57 0.30 6.79
CA ILE A 102 -1.64 1.22 7.19
C ILE A 102 -1.96 2.22 6.07
N LEU A 103 -0.92 2.77 5.44
CA LEU A 103 -1.03 3.76 4.37
C LEU A 103 -1.43 3.11 3.04
N LEU A 104 -1.00 1.88 2.77
CA LEU A 104 -1.26 1.14 1.54
C LEU A 104 -1.80 -0.26 1.89
N PRO A 105 -3.04 -0.37 2.40
CA PRO A 105 -3.62 -1.64 2.87
C PRO A 105 -4.07 -2.54 1.71
N ARG A 106 -3.15 -2.84 0.79
CA ARG A 106 -3.39 -3.57 -0.46
C ARG A 106 -3.98 -4.96 -0.18
N ALA A 107 -3.43 -5.67 0.81
CA ALA A 107 -3.91 -6.98 1.23
C ALA A 107 -5.31 -6.93 1.85
N ALA A 108 -5.63 -5.86 2.61
CA ALA A 108 -6.95 -5.71 3.20
C ALA A 108 -8.00 -5.38 2.13
N ILE A 109 -7.67 -4.55 1.14
CA ILE A 109 -8.55 -4.24 0.02
C ILE A 109 -8.76 -5.48 -0.86
N GLU A 110 -7.70 -6.24 -1.15
CA GLU A 110 -7.79 -7.47 -1.93
C GLU A 110 -8.62 -8.54 -1.20
N SER A 111 -8.44 -8.68 0.11
CA SER A 111 -9.27 -9.55 0.95
C SER A 111 -10.74 -9.07 0.97
N ALA A 112 -11.00 -7.78 1.20
CA ALA A 112 -12.36 -7.23 1.26
C ALA A 112 -13.09 -7.27 -0.10
N SER A 113 -12.35 -7.21 -1.20
CA SER A 113 -12.89 -7.27 -2.57
C SER A 113 -12.85 -8.67 -3.20
N SER A 114 -12.47 -9.70 -2.43
CA SER A 114 -12.33 -11.08 -2.91
C SER A 114 -13.61 -11.66 -3.50
N THR A 115 -14.76 -11.23 -2.96
CA THR A 115 -16.08 -11.70 -3.36
C THR A 115 -17.01 -10.50 -3.49
N LEU A 116 -17.89 -10.48 -4.49
CA LEU A 116 -18.90 -9.43 -4.69
C LEU A 116 -19.70 -9.13 -3.42
N VAL A 117 -20.14 -10.18 -2.71
CA VAL A 117 -20.89 -10.06 -1.44
C VAL A 117 -20.05 -9.32 -0.38
N ARG A 118 -18.79 -9.72 -0.19
CA ARG A 118 -17.88 -9.10 0.78
C ARG A 118 -17.54 -7.66 0.44
N SER A 119 -17.45 -7.34 -0.85
CA SER A 119 -17.26 -6.00 -1.37
C SER A 119 -18.45 -5.10 -1.05
N ILE A 120 -19.67 -5.59 -1.24
CA ILE A 120 -20.91 -4.84 -0.95
C ILE A 120 -21.00 -4.60 0.56
N PHE A 121 -20.88 -5.63 1.38
CA PHE A 121 -20.92 -5.49 2.85
C PHE A 121 -19.82 -4.57 3.37
N GLY A 122 -18.58 -4.70 2.87
CA GLY A 122 -17.48 -3.80 3.24
C GLY A 122 -17.77 -2.35 2.89
N SER A 123 -18.23 -2.09 1.66
CA SER A 123 -18.61 -0.73 1.23
C SER A 123 -19.77 -0.16 2.04
N LEU A 124 -20.76 -0.98 2.41
CA LEU A 124 -21.91 -0.56 3.20
C LEU A 124 -21.47 -0.17 4.62
N ILE A 125 -20.63 -1.00 5.25
CA ILE A 125 -20.09 -0.73 6.60
C ILE A 125 -19.27 0.56 6.61
N PHE A 126 -18.37 0.73 5.64
CA PHE A 126 -17.55 1.94 5.56
C PHE A 126 -18.40 3.19 5.25
N SER A 127 -19.37 3.08 4.34
CA SER A 127 -20.25 4.20 4.00
C SER A 127 -21.15 4.57 5.17
N LEU A 128 -21.65 3.58 5.93
CA LEU A 128 -22.41 3.83 7.16
C LEU A 128 -21.55 4.53 8.22
N ALA A 129 -20.31 4.08 8.42
CA ALA A 129 -19.39 4.73 9.35
C ALA A 129 -19.11 6.19 8.99
N VAL A 130 -18.91 6.48 7.70
CA VAL A 130 -18.72 7.85 7.21
C VAL A 130 -20.00 8.67 7.37
N ALA A 131 -21.16 8.13 7.01
CA ALA A 131 -22.44 8.83 7.14
C ALA A 131 -22.75 9.19 8.60
N VAL A 132 -22.50 8.27 9.55
CA VAL A 132 -22.64 8.54 10.98
C VAL A 132 -21.64 9.61 11.44
N GLY A 133 -20.38 9.53 11.01
CA GLY A 133 -19.36 10.53 11.35
C GLY A 133 -19.71 11.93 10.85
N VAL A 134 -20.20 12.03 9.61
CA VAL A 134 -20.66 13.29 9.00
C VAL A 134 -21.90 13.84 9.70
N ALA A 135 -22.90 12.98 9.98
CA ALA A 135 -24.13 13.39 10.65
C ALA A 135 -23.89 13.90 12.08
N LEU A 136 -22.94 13.32 12.82
CA LEU A 136 -22.60 13.75 14.18
C LEU A 136 -21.82 15.07 14.20
N THR A 137 -21.05 15.36 13.15
CA THR A 137 -20.09 16.48 13.15
C THR A 137 -20.55 17.69 12.37
N GLY A 138 -21.53 17.54 11.46
CA GLY A 138 -21.96 18.64 10.57
C GLY A 138 -20.83 19.10 9.65
N THR A 139 -20.03 18.17 9.12
CA THR A 139 -18.89 18.49 8.23
C THR A 139 -19.18 18.08 6.79
N LYS A 140 -18.80 18.92 5.82
CA LYS A 140 -18.87 18.63 4.38
C LYS A 140 -17.55 17.98 3.95
N ILE A 141 -17.63 16.76 3.43
CA ILE A 141 -16.49 16.10 2.78
C ILE A 141 -16.63 16.35 1.27
N THR A 142 -15.65 17.01 0.66
CA THR A 142 -15.61 17.24 -0.80
C THR A 142 -14.38 16.57 -1.39
N ILE A 143 -14.59 15.55 -2.23
CA ILE A 143 -13.56 14.73 -2.89
C ILE A 143 -12.64 14.02 -1.87
N LEU A 144 -11.68 14.74 -1.28
CA LEU A 144 -10.75 14.28 -0.23
C LEU A 144 -10.40 15.40 0.76
N SER A 145 -11.21 16.44 0.83
CA SER A 145 -11.04 17.59 1.74
C SER A 145 -12.23 17.71 2.68
N VAL A 146 -11.98 18.19 3.89
CA VAL A 146 -12.99 18.38 4.95
C VAL A 146 -13.23 19.87 5.15
N SER A 147 -14.50 20.26 5.20
CA SER A 147 -14.94 21.62 5.49
C SER A 147 -16.11 21.62 6.46
N ILE A 148 -16.33 22.76 7.11
CA ILE A 148 -17.43 22.92 8.07
C ILE A 148 -18.73 23.14 7.31
N ALA A 149 -19.76 22.34 7.58
CA ALA A 149 -21.09 22.57 7.04
C ALA A 149 -21.85 23.54 7.95
N GLN A 150 -22.67 24.40 7.34
CA GLN A 150 -23.67 25.18 8.08
C GLN A 150 -24.96 24.38 8.33
N ASP A 151 -25.23 23.33 7.54
CA ASP A 151 -26.43 22.51 7.64
C ASP A 151 -26.15 21.01 7.45
N SER A 152 -26.94 20.17 8.13
CA SER A 152 -26.83 18.71 8.17
C SER A 152 -27.29 18.07 6.86
N ALA A 153 -28.33 18.65 6.22
CA ALA A 153 -28.87 18.16 4.95
C ALA A 153 -27.87 18.32 3.80
N ASP A 154 -27.20 19.48 3.72
CA ASP A 154 -26.14 19.74 2.76
C ASP A 154 -24.99 18.71 2.86
N SER A 155 -24.70 18.24 4.07
CA SER A 155 -23.55 17.35 4.32
C SER A 155 -23.74 15.98 3.65
N ILE A 156 -24.98 15.46 3.63
CA ILE A 156 -25.33 14.19 3.00
C ILE A 156 -25.32 14.32 1.47
N GLU A 157 -25.83 15.43 0.94
CA GLU A 157 -25.82 15.72 -0.49
C GLU A 157 -24.38 15.78 -1.03
N TRP A 158 -23.50 16.53 -0.36
CA TRP A 158 -22.08 16.65 -0.74
C TRP A 158 -21.32 15.33 -0.62
N PHE A 159 -21.69 14.46 0.32
CA PHE A 159 -21.13 13.12 0.41
C PHE A 159 -21.49 12.27 -0.82
N LEU A 160 -22.76 12.27 -1.25
CA LEU A 160 -23.20 11.55 -2.44
C LEU A 160 -22.52 12.08 -3.71
N VAL A 161 -22.42 13.41 -3.85
CA VAL A 161 -21.70 14.05 -4.96
C VAL A 161 -20.23 13.63 -4.96
N THR A 162 -19.58 13.62 -3.80
CA THR A 162 -18.17 13.20 -3.67
C THR A 162 -17.96 11.76 -4.11
N VAL A 163 -18.82 10.83 -3.66
CA VAL A 163 -18.75 9.42 -4.06
C VAL A 163 -18.94 9.28 -5.57
N ALA A 164 -19.92 9.98 -6.14
CA ALA A 164 -20.19 9.95 -7.57
C ALA A 164 -19.02 10.50 -8.41
N VAL A 165 -18.45 11.65 -8.00
CA VAL A 165 -17.30 12.29 -8.67
C VAL A 165 -16.05 11.40 -8.59
N LEU A 166 -15.76 10.81 -7.44
CA LEU A 166 -14.65 9.88 -7.28
C LEU A 166 -14.82 8.64 -8.16
N PHE A 167 -16.01 8.05 -8.16
CA PHE A 167 -16.29 6.89 -8.99
C PHE A 167 -16.14 7.21 -10.49
N ALA A 168 -16.75 8.31 -10.95
CA ALA A 168 -16.66 8.75 -12.33
C ALA A 168 -15.22 9.05 -12.75
N SER A 169 -14.45 9.76 -11.91
CA SER A 169 -13.06 10.14 -12.20
C SER A 169 -12.13 8.93 -12.29
N LEU A 170 -12.30 7.95 -11.39
CA LEU A 170 -11.49 6.73 -11.39
C LEU A 170 -11.90 5.77 -12.52
N TYR A 171 -13.20 5.69 -12.83
CA TYR A 171 -13.69 4.94 -13.98
C TYR A 171 -13.19 5.53 -15.30
N PHE A 172 -13.28 6.86 -15.46
CA PHE A 172 -12.73 7.56 -16.62
C PHE A 172 -11.22 7.38 -16.74
N GLY A 173 -10.50 7.49 -15.62
CA GLY A 173 -9.07 7.17 -15.56
C GLY A 173 -8.78 5.75 -16.08
N SER A 174 -9.59 4.75 -15.72
CA SER A 174 -9.39 3.38 -16.21
C SER A 174 -9.53 3.25 -17.73
N ILE A 175 -10.44 4.02 -18.35
CA ILE A 175 -10.60 4.09 -19.80
C ILE A 175 -9.36 4.72 -20.45
N VAL A 176 -8.90 5.86 -19.92
CA VAL A 176 -7.73 6.59 -20.44
C VAL A 176 -6.46 5.75 -20.35
N PHE A 177 -6.29 5.00 -19.25
CA PHE A 177 -5.15 4.09 -19.07
C PHE A 177 -5.30 2.75 -19.81
N LYS A 178 -6.38 2.54 -20.58
CA LYS A 178 -6.70 1.29 -21.30
C LYS A 178 -6.66 0.04 -20.40
N CYS A 179 -7.01 0.19 -19.13
CA CYS A 179 -7.06 -0.91 -18.17
C CYS A 179 -8.52 -1.28 -17.88
N ARG A 180 -8.86 -2.58 -17.96
CA ARG A 180 -10.16 -3.06 -17.47
C ARG A 180 -10.18 -2.99 -15.95
N ALA A 181 -10.77 -1.94 -15.39
CA ALA A 181 -10.92 -1.81 -13.96
C ALA A 181 -12.03 -2.73 -13.42
N ARG A 182 -11.71 -3.47 -12.35
CA ARG A 182 -12.70 -4.23 -11.58
C ARG A 182 -13.46 -3.29 -10.65
N VAL A 183 -14.80 -3.30 -10.75
CA VAL A 183 -15.68 -2.39 -9.99
C VAL A 183 -15.66 -2.68 -8.48
N SER A 184 -15.52 -3.94 -8.06
CA SER A 184 -15.54 -4.32 -6.64
C SER A 184 -14.44 -3.65 -5.79
N PRO A 185 -13.14 -3.80 -6.10
CA PRO A 185 -12.08 -3.11 -5.34
C PRO A 185 -12.18 -1.58 -5.42
N LEU A 186 -12.70 -1.02 -6.52
CA LEU A 186 -12.94 0.42 -6.66
C LEU A 186 -13.95 0.93 -5.62
N VAL A 187 -15.12 0.32 -5.55
CA VAL A 187 -16.17 0.72 -4.60
C VAL A 187 -15.70 0.60 -3.16
N VAL A 188 -15.05 -0.52 -2.80
CA VAL A 188 -14.49 -0.71 -1.45
C VAL A 188 -13.45 0.34 -1.13
N SER A 189 -12.56 0.66 -2.08
CA SER A 189 -11.50 1.63 -1.86
C SER A 189 -11.99 3.07 -1.72
N ILE A 190 -13.04 3.46 -2.45
CA ILE A 190 -13.67 4.78 -2.32
C ILE A 190 -14.28 4.90 -0.92
N SER A 191 -15.08 3.92 -0.50
CA SER A 191 -15.68 3.95 0.83
C SER A 191 -14.62 3.92 1.94
N ALA A 192 -13.58 3.09 1.81
CA ALA A 192 -12.50 3.00 2.79
C ALA A 192 -11.64 4.27 2.85
N ALA A 193 -11.42 4.95 1.72
CA ALA A 193 -10.63 6.19 1.66
C ALA A 193 -11.34 7.37 2.33
N LEU A 194 -12.67 7.33 2.49
CA LEU A 194 -13.43 8.38 3.17
C LEU A 194 -13.44 8.21 4.70
N VAL A 195 -13.16 7.01 5.21
CA VAL A 195 -13.15 6.72 6.66
C VAL A 195 -12.13 7.55 7.45
N PRO A 196 -10.86 7.71 7.00
CA PRO A 196 -9.90 8.56 7.70
C PRO A 196 -10.38 10.01 7.78
N LEU A 197 -10.95 10.56 6.71
CA LEU A 197 -11.47 11.93 6.68
C LEU A 197 -12.65 12.13 7.63
N ALA A 198 -13.55 11.15 7.69
CA ALA A 198 -14.63 11.15 8.70
C ALA A 198 -14.06 11.05 10.12
N GLY A 199 -13.02 10.23 10.33
CA GLY A 199 -12.31 10.12 11.60
C GLY A 199 -11.69 11.45 12.04
N PHE A 200 -11.01 12.16 11.12
CA PHE A 200 -10.51 13.51 11.37
C PHE A 200 -11.63 14.46 11.78
N SER A 201 -12.77 14.41 11.09
CA SER A 201 -13.92 15.28 11.38
C SER A 201 -14.45 15.07 12.80
N VAL A 202 -14.55 13.80 13.25
CA VAL A 202 -14.95 13.47 14.63
C VAL A 202 -13.92 13.93 15.64
N ILE A 203 -12.62 13.72 15.37
CA ILE A 203 -11.53 14.17 16.23
C ILE A 203 -11.57 15.69 16.37
N TYR A 204 -11.72 16.42 15.25
CA TYR A 204 -11.82 17.87 15.24
C TYR A 204 -13.00 18.38 16.06
N TRP A 205 -14.19 17.78 15.88
CA TRP A 205 -15.38 18.13 16.66
C TRP A 205 -15.20 17.90 18.17
N LEU A 206 -14.60 16.76 18.57
CA LEU A 206 -14.27 16.49 19.97
C LEU A 206 -13.26 17.49 20.53
N PHE A 207 -12.24 17.83 19.74
CA PHE A 207 -11.20 18.78 20.14
C PHE A 207 -11.77 20.19 20.33
N GLN A 208 -12.67 20.61 19.45
CA GLN A 208 -13.39 21.88 19.56
C GLN A 208 -14.20 21.97 20.84
N ARG A 209 -14.83 20.87 21.26
CA ARG A 209 -15.65 20.83 22.48
C ARG A 209 -14.81 20.80 23.76
N ALA A 210 -13.66 20.13 23.72
CA ALA A 210 -12.85 19.88 24.91
C ALA A 210 -11.77 20.96 25.15
N TRP A 211 -11.12 21.46 24.10
CA TRP A 211 -10.03 22.45 24.20
C TRP A 211 -10.10 23.52 23.09
N PRO A 212 -11.04 24.47 23.17
CA PRO A 212 -11.20 25.53 22.17
C PRO A 212 -9.97 26.46 22.06
N ALA A 213 -9.19 26.63 23.14
CA ALA A 213 -8.01 27.50 23.16
C ALA A 213 -6.83 26.98 22.29
N LEU A 214 -6.71 25.66 22.11
CA LEU A 214 -5.68 25.05 21.27
C LEU A 214 -5.99 25.15 19.77
N LEU A 215 -7.26 25.39 19.41
CA LEU A 215 -7.64 25.54 18.00
C LEU A 215 -7.23 26.89 17.38
N VAL A 216 -6.79 27.83 18.20
CA VAL A 216 -6.32 29.15 17.75
C VAL A 216 -4.98 29.04 16.98
N GLU A 217 -4.18 27.99 17.23
CA GLU A 217 -3.01 27.66 16.43
C GLU A 217 -3.39 26.80 15.20
N SER A 218 -3.87 27.48 14.15
CA SER A 218 -4.34 26.88 12.89
C SER A 218 -3.37 25.93 12.18
N ARG A 219 -2.06 26.02 12.47
CA ARG A 219 -1.02 25.23 11.79
C ARG A 219 -1.03 23.76 12.18
N SER A 220 -1.28 23.44 13.44
CA SER A 220 -1.21 22.06 13.95
C SER A 220 -2.36 21.21 13.41
N ILE A 221 -3.57 21.78 13.32
CA ILE A 221 -4.76 21.10 12.78
C ILE A 221 -4.60 20.83 11.30
N THR A 222 -4.05 21.80 10.55
CA THR A 222 -3.78 21.64 9.11
C THR A 222 -2.81 20.48 8.86
N LEU A 223 -1.74 20.35 9.66
CA LEU A 223 -0.79 19.23 9.55
C LEU A 223 -1.47 17.87 9.82
N VAL A 224 -2.36 17.81 10.81
CA VAL A 224 -3.12 16.61 11.10
C VAL A 224 -4.08 16.29 9.94
N LEU A 225 -4.80 17.27 9.40
CA LEU A 225 -5.66 17.08 8.23
C LEU A 225 -4.86 16.53 7.04
N VAL A 226 -3.70 17.11 6.73
CA VAL A 226 -2.83 16.64 5.64
C VAL A 226 -2.37 15.20 5.86
N ALA A 227 -2.07 14.81 7.11
CA ALA A 227 -1.71 13.42 7.43
C ALA A 227 -2.87 12.45 7.16
N PHE A 228 -4.10 12.82 7.55
CA PHE A 228 -5.31 12.04 7.26
C PHE A 228 -5.62 11.98 5.76
N GLN A 229 -5.42 13.09 5.03
CA GLN A 229 -5.54 13.13 3.57
C GLN A 229 -4.53 12.21 2.88
N ALA A 230 -3.28 12.19 3.35
CA ALA A 230 -2.25 11.28 2.84
C ALA A 230 -2.63 9.81 3.09
N LEU A 231 -3.27 9.51 4.21
CA LEU A 231 -3.76 8.17 4.52
C LEU A 231 -4.93 7.76 3.61
N SER A 232 -5.91 8.64 3.42
CA SER A 232 -6.99 8.45 2.45
C SER A 232 -6.47 8.26 1.03
N LEU A 233 -5.47 9.04 0.63
CA LEU A 233 -4.82 8.95 -0.67
C LEU A 233 -4.14 7.60 -0.88
N GLY A 234 -3.45 7.10 0.14
CA GLY A 234 -2.80 5.80 0.10
C GLY A 234 -3.80 4.64 -0.02
N ILE A 235 -4.91 4.69 0.72
CA ILE A 235 -6.00 3.71 0.61
C ILE A 235 -6.60 3.72 -0.80
N LEU A 236 -6.91 4.90 -1.32
CA LEU A 236 -7.49 5.05 -2.66
C LEU A 236 -6.51 4.58 -3.75
N GLY A 237 -5.24 4.98 -3.67
CA GLY A 237 -4.20 4.59 -4.63
C GLY A 237 -3.94 3.09 -4.63
N ALA A 238 -3.95 2.44 -3.46
CA ALA A 238 -3.84 0.99 -3.33
C ALA A 238 -5.05 0.28 -3.95
N GLY A 239 -6.26 0.79 -3.72
CA GLY A 239 -7.49 0.23 -4.29
C GLY A 239 -7.56 0.34 -5.81
N VAL A 240 -7.21 1.50 -6.35
CA VAL A 240 -7.11 1.71 -7.81
C VAL A 240 -6.05 0.79 -8.42
N SER A 241 -4.91 0.57 -7.74
CA SER A 241 -3.89 -0.39 -8.19
C SER A 241 -4.43 -1.82 -8.22
N VAL A 242 -5.20 -2.25 -7.22
CA VAL A 242 -5.83 -3.59 -7.20
C VAL A 242 -6.94 -3.72 -8.26
N ALA A 243 -7.69 -2.64 -8.50
CA ALA A 243 -8.76 -2.61 -9.48
C ALA A 243 -8.28 -2.64 -10.92
N THR A 244 -7.22 -1.88 -11.24
CA THR A 244 -6.68 -1.71 -12.59
C THR A 244 -5.50 -2.64 -12.90
N GLY A 245 -4.84 -3.19 -11.89
CA GLY A 245 -3.56 -3.91 -12.03
C GLY A 245 -2.36 -2.99 -12.30
N ALA A 246 -2.54 -1.67 -12.31
CA ALA A 246 -1.47 -0.72 -12.57
C ALA A 246 -0.48 -0.63 -11.40
N ARG A 247 0.76 -0.21 -11.72
CA ARG A 247 1.80 0.09 -10.74
C ARG A 247 1.32 1.17 -9.75
N ILE A 248 1.60 0.98 -8.46
CA ILE A 248 1.05 1.81 -7.38
C ILE A 248 1.53 3.26 -7.46
N GLU A 249 2.72 3.49 -8.01
CA GLU A 249 3.27 4.84 -8.20
C GLU A 249 2.41 5.64 -9.17
N LYS A 250 1.91 5.02 -10.24
CA LYS A 250 1.05 5.67 -11.23
C LYS A 250 -0.34 5.98 -10.67
N THR A 251 -0.90 5.05 -9.88
CA THR A 251 -2.23 5.23 -9.30
C THR A 251 -2.21 6.26 -8.18
N LEU A 252 -1.15 6.32 -7.38
CA LEU A 252 -0.92 7.38 -6.39
C LEU A 252 -0.79 8.75 -7.05
N LEU A 253 -0.05 8.87 -8.15
CA LEU A 253 0.06 10.14 -8.90
C LEU A 253 -1.32 10.60 -9.42
N GLY A 254 -2.13 9.67 -9.95
CA GLY A 254 -3.50 9.97 -10.39
C GLY A 254 -4.39 10.44 -9.24
N CYS A 255 -4.35 9.74 -8.09
CA CYS A 255 -5.11 10.14 -6.90
C CYS A 255 -4.62 11.49 -6.35
N LEU A 256 -3.31 11.76 -6.42
CA LEU A 256 -2.72 13.01 -5.94
C LEU A 256 -3.21 14.19 -6.78
N ALA A 257 -3.23 14.04 -8.11
CA ALA A 257 -3.82 15.03 -9.00
C ALA A 257 -5.29 15.29 -8.64
N LEU A 258 -6.05 14.24 -8.33
CA LEU A 258 -7.45 14.32 -7.92
C LEU A 258 -7.64 15.07 -6.59
N LEU A 259 -6.74 14.85 -5.61
CA LEU A 259 -6.69 15.61 -4.36
C LEU A 259 -6.43 17.10 -4.63
N TYR A 260 -5.44 17.43 -5.47
CA TYR A 260 -5.12 18.83 -5.81
C TYR A 260 -6.29 19.52 -6.52
N VAL A 261 -6.98 18.82 -7.43
CA VAL A 261 -8.22 19.33 -8.05
C VAL A 261 -9.27 19.60 -6.98
N GLY A 262 -9.45 18.69 -6.02
CA GLY A 262 -10.38 18.89 -4.91
C GLY A 262 -10.06 20.14 -4.07
N ILE A 263 -8.78 20.35 -3.75
CA ILE A 263 -8.31 21.54 -3.02
C ILE A 263 -8.53 22.81 -3.84
N ALA A 264 -8.27 22.77 -5.15
CA ALA A 264 -8.42 23.94 -6.04
C ALA A 264 -9.89 24.32 -6.28
N VAL A 265 -10.81 23.35 -6.25
CA VAL A 265 -12.25 23.55 -6.45
C VAL A 265 -12.93 24.11 -5.19
N MET A 266 -12.42 23.84 -3.99
CA MET A 266 -13.04 24.30 -2.74
C MET A 266 -13.21 25.83 -2.63
N PRO A 267 -12.21 26.68 -2.94
CA PRO A 267 -12.35 28.13 -2.94
C PRO A 267 -13.41 28.62 -3.93
N VAL A 268 -13.51 27.96 -5.09
CA VAL A 268 -14.46 28.30 -6.16
C VAL A 268 -15.90 28.00 -5.72
N LEU A 269 -16.08 26.97 -4.90
CA LEU A 269 -17.37 26.61 -4.30
C LEU A 269 -17.72 27.45 -3.05
N GLY A 270 -16.91 28.45 -2.69
CA GLY A 270 -17.15 29.30 -1.52
C GLY A 270 -16.98 28.58 -0.19
N VAL A 271 -16.34 27.40 -0.19
CA VAL A 271 -16.17 26.57 1.01
C VAL A 271 -14.90 26.98 1.73
N ARG A 272 -15.00 27.28 3.04
CA ARG A 272 -13.85 27.67 3.87
C ARG A 272 -13.08 26.43 4.35
N PHE A 273 -11.74 26.55 4.37
CA PHE A 273 -10.85 25.56 4.97
C PHE A 273 -11.05 25.49 6.48
N VAL A 274 -10.90 24.29 7.04
CA VAL A 274 -10.66 24.06 8.48
C VAL A 274 -9.21 24.42 8.81
#